data_AF-A0A3C1CF99-F1
#
_entry.id   AF-A0A3C1CF99-F1
#
_cell.length_a   1.000
_cell.length_b   1.000
_cell.length_c   1.000
_cell.angle_alpha   90.00
_cell.angle_beta   90.00
_cell.angle_gamma   90.00
#
_symmetry.space_group_name_H-M   'P 1'
#
loop_
_entity.id
_entity.type
_entity.pdbx_description
1 polymer ?
#
loop_
_entity_poly.entity_id
_entity_poly.type
_entity_poly.pdbx_seq_one_letter_code
_entity_poly.pdbx_strand_id
1 'polypeptide(L)'
;PGDLVLETPATLTTAAPYELSERLRASVVVLGPLLARAGEAAIPLPGGDDFGSRPIDIHLNGLGSMGVEFATVHGNVEGRVPGSPPRLVGSRLVLE
;
A
#
# COMPACT_ATOMS: atom_id res chain seq x y z
N PRO A 1 -12.74 -9.10 -33.00
CA PRO A 1 -12.48 -9.15 -31.54
C PRO A 1 -11.17 -9.89 -31.27
N GLY A 2 -10.26 -9.31 -30.49
CA GLY A 2 -8.98 -9.93 -30.15
C GLY A 2 -8.97 -10.38 -28.69
N ASP A 3 -8.19 -11.42 -28.39
CA ASP A 3 -7.99 -11.90 -27.02
C ASP A 3 -6.89 -11.08 -26.33
N LEU A 4 -7.09 -10.79 -25.04
CA LEU A 4 -6.07 -10.19 -24.16
C LEU A 4 -5.68 -11.22 -23.11
N VAL A 5 -4.41 -11.60 -23.10
CA VAL A 5 -3.82 -12.48 -22.07
C VAL A 5 -3.06 -11.60 -21.07
N LEU A 6 -3.38 -11.75 -19.78
CA LEU A 6 -2.70 -11.08 -18.68
C LEU A 6 -1.91 -12.12 -17.89
N GLU A 7 -0.59 -11.95 -17.83
CA GLU A 7 0.28 -12.80 -17.01
C GLU A 7 0.60 -12.10 -15.70
N THR A 8 0.49 -12.85 -14.59
CA THR A 8 0.84 -12.34 -13.27
C THR A 8 2.11 -13.03 -12.80
N PRO A 9 3.20 -12.31 -12.49
CA PRO A 9 4.45 -12.94 -12.10
C PRO A 9 4.30 -13.64 -10.74
N ALA A 10 4.99 -14.76 -10.52
CA ALA A 10 4.95 -15.51 -9.26
C ALA A 10 5.46 -14.66 -8.07
N THR A 11 6.52 -13.88 -8.32
CA THR A 11 7.13 -12.95 -7.35
C THR A 11 6.83 -11.52 -7.76
N LEU A 12 6.56 -10.66 -6.78
CA LEU A 12 6.31 -9.24 -6.99
C LEU A 12 7.42 -8.38 -6.40
N THR A 13 7.69 -7.25 -7.04
CA THR A 13 8.35 -6.12 -6.39
C THR A 13 7.34 -5.45 -5.46
N THR A 14 7.66 -5.40 -4.17
CA THR A 14 6.79 -4.85 -3.12
C THR A 14 7.08 -3.38 -2.82
N ALA A 15 8.16 -2.83 -3.39
CA ALA A 15 8.49 -1.42 -3.31
C ALA A 15 7.95 -0.66 -4.54
N ALA A 16 7.07 0.31 -4.32
CA ALA A 16 6.60 1.20 -5.37
C ALA A 16 7.73 2.18 -5.78
N PRO A 17 8.00 2.35 -7.09
CA PRO A 17 9.05 3.27 -7.55
C PRO A 17 8.77 4.71 -7.13
N TYR A 18 9.79 5.38 -6.59
CA TYR A 18 9.69 6.76 -6.12
C TYR A 18 9.22 7.72 -7.21
N GLU A 19 9.90 7.72 -8.36
CA GLU A 19 9.62 8.64 -9.48
C GLU A 19 8.20 8.50 -10.06
N LEU A 20 7.59 7.32 -9.95
CA LEU A 20 6.22 7.10 -10.42
C LEU A 20 5.20 7.49 -9.34
N SER A 21 5.52 7.21 -8.08
CA SER A 21 4.62 7.47 -6.96
C SER A 21 4.50 8.96 -6.65
N GLU A 22 5.58 9.73 -6.81
CA GLU A 22 5.56 11.19 -6.62
C GLU A 22 4.70 11.92 -7.67
N ARG A 23 4.63 11.38 -8.90
CA ARG A 23 3.86 11.98 -10.00
C ARG A 23 2.37 11.74 -9.90
N LEU A 24 1.97 10.66 -9.22
CA LEU A 24 0.58 10.27 -9.08
C LEU A 24 0.29 9.87 -7.64
N ARG A 25 -0.34 10.78 -6.89
CA ARG A 25 -0.76 10.53 -5.50
C ARG A 25 -1.64 9.28 -5.33
N ALA A 26 -2.42 8.94 -6.35
CA ALA A 26 -3.24 7.73 -6.36
C ALA A 26 -2.40 6.44 -6.34
N SER A 27 -1.08 6.50 -6.51
CA SER A 27 -0.17 5.35 -6.34
C SER A 27 -0.32 4.65 -4.98
N VAL A 28 -0.79 5.36 -3.93
CA VAL A 28 -1.09 4.77 -2.61
C VAL A 28 -2.01 3.53 -2.68
N VAL A 29 -2.85 3.40 -3.73
CA VAL A 29 -3.77 2.26 -3.90
C VAL A 29 -3.06 0.92 -4.02
N VAL A 30 -1.78 0.88 -4.39
CA VAL A 30 -1.02 -0.38 -4.50
C VAL A 30 -0.66 -0.97 -3.15
N LEU A 31 -0.70 -0.18 -2.07
CA LEU A 31 -0.35 -0.61 -0.71
C LEU A 31 -1.18 -1.81 -0.26
N GLY A 32 -2.52 -1.72 -0.39
CA GLY A 32 -3.44 -2.76 0.03
C GLY A 32 -3.23 -4.10 -0.70
N PRO A 33 -3.28 -4.14 -2.05
CA PRO A 33 -3.05 -5.37 -2.81
C PRO A 33 -1.67 -6.00 -2.59
N LEU A 34 -0.60 -5.20 -2.44
CA LEU A 34 0.74 -5.73 -2.16
C LEU A 34 0.80 -6.37 -0.76
N LEU A 35 0.26 -5.72 0.26
CA LEU A 35 0.17 -6.29 1.61
C LEU A 35 -0.68 -7.57 1.64
N ALA A 36 -1.81 -7.57 0.96
CA ALA A 36 -2.71 -8.72 0.91
C ALA A 36 -2.08 -9.93 0.20
N ARG A 37 -1.30 -9.69 -0.86
CA ARG A 37 -0.73 -10.73 -1.72
C ARG A 37 0.66 -11.19 -1.29
N ALA A 38 1.54 -10.25 -0.96
CA ALA A 38 2.96 -10.49 -0.67
C ALA A 38 3.29 -10.39 0.83
N GLY A 39 2.39 -9.86 1.65
CA GLY A 39 2.60 -9.69 3.09
C GLY A 39 3.49 -8.49 3.45
N GLU A 40 4.03 -7.79 2.48
CA GLU A 40 4.84 -6.58 2.68
C GLU A 40 4.69 -5.62 1.51
N ALA A 41 4.88 -4.33 1.80
CA ALA A 41 4.84 -3.27 0.81
C ALA A 41 5.64 -2.06 1.31
N ALA A 42 6.34 -1.38 0.40
CA ALA A 42 6.98 -0.10 0.67
C ALA A 42 6.51 0.92 -0.36
N ILE A 43 5.97 2.04 0.10
CA ILE A 43 5.55 3.14 -0.77
C ILE A 43 6.17 4.46 -0.27
N PRO A 44 6.57 5.37 -1.17
CA PRO A 44 6.91 6.73 -0.77
C PRO A 44 5.72 7.41 -0.09
N LEU A 45 5.97 8.18 0.98
CA LEU A 45 4.94 9.02 1.57
C LEU A 45 4.49 10.06 0.55
N PRO A 46 3.22 10.06 0.13
CA PRO A 46 2.74 11.10 -0.76
C PRO A 46 2.74 12.42 0.00
N GLY A 47 3.45 13.41 -0.55
CA GLY A 47 3.48 14.77 -0.02
C GLY A 47 2.13 15.49 -0.16
N GLY A 48 2.15 16.78 0.22
CA GLY A 48 1.07 17.70 -0.12
C GLY A 48 1.07 18.04 -1.62
N ASP A 49 -0.03 18.63 -2.09
CA ASP A 49 -0.11 19.20 -3.43
C ASP A 49 -0.64 20.63 -3.38
N ASP A 50 -0.95 21.23 -4.53
CA ASP A 50 -1.44 22.61 -4.64
C ASP A 50 -2.74 22.86 -3.87
N PHE A 51 -3.51 21.81 -3.53
CA PHE A 51 -4.72 21.90 -2.73
C PHE A 51 -4.47 21.78 -1.21
N GLY A 52 -3.26 21.44 -0.80
CA GLY A 52 -2.83 21.35 0.59
C GLY A 52 -2.44 19.94 1.05
N SER A 53 -2.44 19.74 2.37
CA SER A 53 -2.15 18.43 2.95
C SER A 53 -3.34 17.50 2.76
N ARG A 54 -3.06 16.33 2.19
CA ARG A 54 -3.98 15.20 2.21
C ARG A 54 -3.24 14.07 2.90
N PRO A 55 -3.51 13.77 4.16
CA PRO A 55 -2.88 12.64 4.82
C PRO A 55 -3.38 11.32 4.22
N ILE A 56 -2.66 10.24 4.49
CA ILE A 56 -3.08 8.87 4.15
C ILE A 56 -3.36 8.03 5.41
N ASP A 57 -3.52 8.70 6.53
CA ASP A 57 -3.80 8.16 7.85
C ASP A 57 -4.99 7.19 7.84
N ILE A 58 -6.08 7.50 7.13
CA ILE A 58 -7.22 6.58 6.99
C ILE A 58 -6.79 5.24 6.36
N HIS A 59 -5.89 5.26 5.37
CA HIS A 59 -5.37 4.04 4.76
C HIS A 59 -4.49 3.26 5.75
N LEU A 60 -3.60 3.96 6.47
CA LEU A 60 -2.68 3.33 7.43
C LEU A 60 -3.43 2.76 8.64
N ASN A 61 -4.35 3.52 9.23
CA ASN A 61 -5.20 3.07 10.33
C ASN A 61 -6.10 1.92 9.89
N GLY A 62 -6.65 2.01 8.68
CA GLY A 62 -7.47 0.97 8.08
C GLY A 62 -6.73 -0.35 7.97
N LEU A 63 -5.58 -0.35 7.30
CA LEU A 63 -4.74 -1.53 7.12
C LEU A 63 -4.11 -2.00 8.44
N GLY A 64 -3.76 -1.08 9.34
CA GLY A 64 -3.24 -1.39 10.67
C GLY A 64 -4.26 -2.18 11.50
N SER A 65 -5.54 -1.78 11.44
CA SER A 65 -6.63 -2.54 12.08
C SER A 65 -6.83 -3.95 11.51
N MET A 66 -6.31 -4.21 10.29
CA MET A 66 -6.31 -5.51 9.64
C MET A 66 -5.07 -6.36 9.96
N GLY A 67 -4.20 -5.88 10.87
CA GLY A 67 -3.01 -6.57 11.35
C GLY A 67 -1.71 -6.16 10.68
N VAL A 68 -1.67 -5.03 9.97
CA VAL A 68 -0.43 -4.52 9.36
C VAL A 68 0.37 -3.71 10.38
N GLU A 69 1.67 -3.98 10.47
CA GLU A 69 2.63 -3.15 11.18
C GLU A 69 3.27 -2.17 10.20
N PHE A 70 3.25 -0.87 10.52
CA PHE A 70 3.83 0.18 9.69
C PHE A 70 5.05 0.81 10.35
N ALA A 71 6.05 1.13 9.54
CA ALA A 71 7.20 1.94 9.89
C ALA A 71 7.44 3.02 8.83
N THR A 72 7.99 4.16 9.24
CA THR A 72 8.46 5.18 8.30
C THR A 72 9.97 5.12 8.21
N VAL A 73 10.49 4.81 7.03
CA VAL A 73 11.92 4.60 6.78
C VAL A 73 12.33 5.41 5.55
N HIS A 74 13.28 6.34 5.70
CA HIS A 74 13.78 7.19 4.61
C HIS A 74 12.69 7.88 3.75
N GLY A 75 11.57 8.29 4.35
CA GLY A 75 10.47 8.93 3.62
C GLY A 75 9.49 7.95 2.95
N ASN A 76 9.67 6.65 3.13
CA ASN A 76 8.72 5.62 2.74
C ASN A 76 7.87 5.18 3.94
N VAL A 77 6.63 4.80 3.68
CA VAL A 77 5.85 3.93 4.55
C VAL A 77 6.12 2.49 4.14
N GLU A 78 6.63 1.72 5.09
CA GLU A 78 6.84 0.28 4.97
C GLU A 78 5.81 -0.44 5.82
N GLY A 79 5.01 -1.29 5.19
CA GLY A 79 4.01 -2.13 5.85
C GLY A 79 4.41 -3.60 5.81
N ARG A 80 4.20 -4.32 6.90
CA ARG A 80 4.40 -5.76 7.00
C ARG A 80 3.22 -6.42 7.71
N VAL A 81 2.76 -7.54 7.17
CA VAL A 81 1.73 -8.39 7.77
C VAL A 81 2.46 -9.50 8.54
N PRO A 82 2.37 -9.54 9.89
CA PRO A 82 2.97 -10.60 10.68
C PRO A 82 2.35 -11.98 10.39
N GLY A 83 3.09 -13.03 10.74
CA GLY A 83 2.65 -14.43 10.62
C GLY A 83 3.18 -15.18 9.40
N SER A 84 2.87 -16.48 9.34
CA SER A 84 3.25 -17.36 8.24
C SER A 84 2.12 -18.38 8.00
N PRO A 85 1.38 -18.30 6.88
CA PRO A 85 1.48 -17.28 5.84
C PRO A 85 0.95 -15.91 6.30
N PRO A 86 1.49 -14.79 5.76
CA PRO A 86 0.96 -13.45 6.04
C PRO A 86 -0.47 -13.33 5.51
N ARG A 87 -1.38 -12.77 6.31
CA ARG A 87 -2.78 -12.59 5.92
C ARG A 87 -3.43 -11.41 6.61
N LEU A 88 -4.04 -10.52 5.83
CA LEU A 88 -4.90 -9.47 6.36
C LEU A 88 -6.17 -10.06 6.97
N VAL A 89 -6.56 -9.54 8.13
CA VAL A 89 -7.78 -9.94 8.84
C VAL A 89 -8.82 -8.85 8.68
N GLY A 90 -10.07 -9.23 8.35
CA GLY A 90 -11.15 -8.26 8.21
C GLY A 90 -11.37 -7.48 9.52
N SER A 91 -11.56 -6.16 9.41
CA SER A 91 -11.78 -5.27 10.54
C SER A 91 -12.99 -4.36 10.31
N ARG A 92 -13.54 -3.83 11.41
CA ARG A 92 -14.59 -2.80 11.35
C ARG A 92 -13.93 -1.43 11.46
N LEU A 93 -14.07 -0.63 10.41
CA LEU A 93 -13.60 0.75 10.38
C LEU A 93 -14.79 1.70 10.44
N VAL A 94 -14.74 2.65 11.37
CA VAL A 94 -15.68 3.77 11.46
C VAL A 94 -14.92 4.99 11.01
N LEU A 95 -15.43 5.67 9.97
CA LEU A 95 -14.91 6.94 9.50
C LEU A 95 -15.67 8.03 10.26
N GLU A 96 -14.96 8.81 11.07
CA GLU A 96 -15.50 9.98 11.79
C GLU A 96 -15.35 11.27 10.96
#